data_AF-A0A928LSI6-F1
#
_entry.id   AF-A0A928LSI6-F1
#
_cell.length_a   1.000
_cell.length_b   1.000
_cell.length_c   1.000
_cell.angle_alpha   90.00
_cell.angle_beta   90.00
_cell.angle_gamma   90.00
#
_symmetry.space_group_name_H-M   'P 1'
#
loop_
_entity.id
_entity.type
_entity.pdbx_description
1 polymer ?
#
loop_
_entity_poly.entity_id
_entity_poly.type
_entity_poly.pdbx_seq_one_letter_code
_entity_poly.pdbx_strand_id
1 'polypeptide(L)' 'MKLKKMIASVLLFGFLLGVYEGNVAVWMDGKKEPVRVFPYSVTLLPQRDQKRLEKGLHFNSIGELKDFIEDYLSGR' A
#
# COMPACT_ATOMS: atom_id res chain seq x y z
N MET A 1 -17.54 -25.64 -21.99
CA MET A 1 -17.44 -24.69 -20.86
C MET A 1 -17.01 -25.42 -19.59
N LYS A 2 -15.70 -25.51 -19.30
CA LYS A 2 -15.20 -25.80 -17.94
C LYS A 2 -13.88 -25.05 -17.78
N LEU A 3 -13.97 -23.75 -17.56
CA LEU A 3 -12.81 -22.86 -17.43
C LEU A 3 -12.88 -22.10 -16.11
N LYS A 4 -11.74 -22.12 -15.40
CA LYS A 4 -11.32 -21.24 -14.29
C LYS A 4 -12.05 -21.37 -12.96
N LYS A 5 -11.73 -22.39 -12.14
CA LYS A 5 -11.82 -22.30 -10.67
C LYS A 5 -10.90 -23.34 -10.01
N MET A 6 -9.59 -23.07 -9.97
CA MET A 6 -8.56 -23.74 -9.17
C MET A 6 -7.27 -23.06 -9.64
N ILE A 7 -6.76 -21.99 -9.02
CA ILE A 7 -6.18 -21.96 -7.69
C ILE A 7 -6.48 -20.55 -7.12
N ALA A 8 -7.49 -20.46 -6.26
CA ALA A 8 -7.45 -19.48 -5.19
C ALA A 8 -6.44 -19.99 -4.15
N SER A 9 -5.87 -19.07 -3.36
CA SER A 9 -5.21 -19.35 -2.08
C SER A 9 -3.69 -19.53 -2.09
N VAL A 10 -2.95 -18.67 -2.79
CA VAL A 10 -1.87 -17.97 -2.07
C VAL A 10 -2.41 -16.57 -1.78
N LEU A 11 -3.30 -16.49 -0.79
CA LEU A 11 -3.56 -15.24 -0.08
C LEU A 11 -2.25 -14.87 0.60
N LEU A 12 -1.36 -14.20 -0.12
CA LEU A 12 -0.41 -13.33 0.55
C LEU A 12 -1.29 -12.35 1.32
N PHE A 13 -1.28 -12.40 2.64
CA PHE A 13 -1.94 -11.39 3.46
C PHE A 13 -1.07 -10.13 3.46
N GLY A 14 -0.84 -9.59 2.27
CA GLY A 14 0.02 -8.46 2.03
C GLY A 14 -0.72 -7.14 2.22
N PHE A 15 0.06 -6.09 2.41
CA PHE A 15 -0.39 -4.73 2.40
C PHE A 15 0.24 -4.01 1.22
N LEU A 16 -0.56 -3.24 0.51
CA LEU A 16 -0.10 -2.34 -0.53
C LEU A 16 -0.19 -0.92 -0.01
N LEU A 17 0.92 -0.22 0.04
CA LEU A 17 0.97 1.22 0.31
C LEU A 17 1.10 1.96 -1.03
N GLY A 18 0.26 2.97 -1.24
CA GLY A 18 0.25 3.72 -2.48
C GLY A 18 -0.45 5.06 -2.35
N VAL A 19 -0.88 5.60 -3.50
CA VAL A 19 -1.51 6.92 -3.59
C VAL A 19 -3.01 6.78 -3.85
N TYR A 20 -3.84 7.39 -3.01
CA TYR A 20 -5.28 7.51 -3.22
C TYR A 20 -5.70 8.96 -3.04
N GLU A 21 -6.30 9.56 -4.07
CA GLU A 21 -6.77 10.95 -4.04
C GLU A 21 -5.69 11.95 -3.56
N GLY A 22 -4.44 11.73 -3.98
CA GLY A 22 -3.29 12.57 -3.61
C GLY A 22 -2.71 12.30 -2.22
N ASN A 23 -3.27 11.34 -1.47
CA ASN A 23 -2.85 10.99 -0.12
C ASN A 23 -2.24 9.59 -0.04
N VAL A 24 -1.45 9.35 1.00
CA VAL A 24 -0.91 8.01 1.29
C VAL A 24 -2.05 7.09 1.74
N ALA A 25 -2.16 5.91 1.15
CA ALA A 25 -3.22 4.96 1.45
C ALA A 25 -2.73 3.51 1.46
N VAL A 26 -3.41 2.67 2.23
CA VAL A 26 -3.14 1.24 2.41
C VAL A 26 -4.31 0.42 1.89
N TRP A 27 -4.00 -0.57 1.08
CA TRP A 27 -4.91 -1.64 0.68
C TRP A 27 -4.48 -2.95 1.33
N MET A 28 -5.47 -3.78 1.61
CA MET A 28 -5.25 -5.20 1.90
C MET A 28 -5.53 -6.01 0.64
N ASP A 29 -4.80 -7.10 0.46
CA ASP A 29 -4.99 -7.99 -0.69
C ASP A 29 -6.46 -8.37 -0.90
N GLY A 30 -6.91 -8.24 -2.16
CA GLY A 30 -8.28 -8.51 -2.57
C GLY A 30 -9.28 -7.36 -2.31
N LYS A 31 -8.86 -6.24 -1.70
CA LYS A 31 -9.70 -5.04 -1.56
C LYS A 31 -9.49 -4.09 -2.73
N LYS A 32 -10.59 -3.60 -3.33
CA LYS A 32 -10.56 -2.57 -4.39
C LYS A 32 -10.34 -1.17 -3.83
N GLU A 33 -10.85 -0.93 -2.63
CA GLU A 33 -10.76 0.35 -1.94
C GLU A 33 -9.71 0.28 -0.83
N PRO A 34 -9.06 1.40 -0.51
CA PRO A 34 -8.09 1.44 0.57
C PRO A 34 -8.79 1.15 1.90
N VAL A 35 -8.16 0.32 2.72
CA VAL A 35 -8.62 0.05 4.10
C VAL A 35 -8.26 1.18 5.05
N ARG A 36 -7.30 2.04 4.65
CA ARG A 36 -6.88 3.20 5.40
C ARG A 36 -6.33 4.26 4.45
N VAL A 37 -6.75 5.51 4.64
CA VAL A 37 -6.15 6.68 4.01
C VAL A 37 -5.57 7.55 5.11
N PHE A 38 -4.30 7.92 4.98
CA PHE A 38 -3.63 8.84 5.90
C PHE A 38 -3.83 10.26 5.38
N PRO A 39 -4.12 11.25 6.24
CA PRO A 39 -4.27 12.66 5.83
C PRO A 39 -2.90 13.31 5.58
N TYR A 40 -2.02 12.63 4.84
CA TYR A 40 -0.70 13.08 4.48
C TYR A 40 -0.58 13.16 2.96
N SER A 41 -0.39 14.38 2.47
CA SER A 41 -0.30 14.63 1.04
C SER A 41 0.99 14.06 0.48
N VAL A 42 0.88 13.25 -0.57
CA VAL A 42 2.04 12.65 -1.24
C VAL A 42 2.94 13.72 -1.83
N THR A 43 2.38 14.86 -2.25
CA THR A 43 3.14 15.97 -2.84
C THR A 43 4.14 16.61 -1.87
N LEU A 44 3.95 16.43 -0.56
CA LEU A 44 4.86 16.94 0.48
C LEU A 44 6.08 16.03 0.70
N LEU A 45 6.07 14.82 0.12
CA LEU A 45 7.17 13.88 0.20
C LEU A 45 8.28 14.22 -0.80
N PRO A 46 9.52 13.77 -0.58
CA PRO A 46 10.57 13.85 -1.59
C PRO A 46 10.15 13.18 -2.92
N GLN A 47 10.55 13.73 -4.07
CA GLN A 47 10.18 13.18 -5.40
C GLN A 47 10.49 11.69 -5.57
N ARG A 48 11.58 11.21 -4.97
CA ARG A 48 11.95 9.78 -5.00
C ARG A 48 10.86 8.93 -4.36
N ASP A 49 10.30 9.41 -3.26
CA ASP A 49 9.32 8.73 -2.44
C ASP A 49 7.91 8.80 -3.05
N GLN A 50 7.56 9.95 -3.65
CA GLN A 50 6.37 10.07 -4.50
C GLN A 50 6.33 8.99 -5.57
N LYS A 51 7.40 8.86 -6.36
CA LYS A 51 7.50 7.86 -7.43
C LYS A 51 7.45 6.41 -6.94
N ARG A 52 7.87 6.15 -5.70
CA ARG A 52 7.79 4.82 -5.09
C ARG A 52 6.36 4.49 -4.69
N LEU A 53 5.65 5.43 -4.07
CA LEU A 53 4.24 5.26 -3.70
C LEU A 53 3.33 5.15 -4.92
N GLU A 54 3.59 5.93 -5.98
CA GLU A 54 2.85 5.82 -7.25
C GLU A 54 2.97 4.43 -7.90
N LYS A 55 4.12 3.77 -7.72
CA LYS A 55 4.33 2.39 -8.19
C LYS A 55 3.69 1.33 -7.29
N GLY A 56 3.34 1.70 -6.07
CA GLY A 56 2.89 0.77 -5.04
C GLY A 56 4.04 0.05 -4.35
N LEU A 57 4.00 0.02 -3.02
CA LEU A 57 4.95 -0.69 -2.17
C LEU A 57 4.23 -1.83 -1.47
N HIS A 58 4.74 -3.05 -1.63
CA HIS A 58 4.17 -4.24 -1.01
C HIS A 58 4.90 -4.58 0.28
N PHE A 59 4.13 -4.94 1.30
CA PHE A 59 4.61 -5.35 2.62
C PHE A 59 3.95 -6.67 2.99
N ASN A 60 4.69 -7.56 3.67
CA ASN A 60 4.19 -8.87 4.06
C ASN A 60 3.63 -8.89 5.49
N SER A 61 3.83 -7.81 6.25
CA SER A 61 3.33 -7.69 7.62
C SER A 61 2.92 -6.27 7.97
N ILE A 62 2.02 -6.15 8.95
CA ILE A 62 1.66 -4.85 9.54
C ILE A 62 2.87 -4.20 10.20
N GLY A 63 3.79 -4.99 10.78
CA GLY A 63 5.01 -4.48 11.41
C GLY A 63 5.89 -3.72 10.42
N GLU A 64 6.27 -4.36 9.30
CA GLU A 64 7.06 -3.71 8.25
C GLU A 64 6.36 -2.46 7.69
N LEU A 65 5.04 -2.53 7.49
CA LEU A 65 4.26 -1.39 7.03
C LEU A 65 4.29 -0.25 8.05
N LYS A 66 4.13 -0.57 9.34
CA LYS A 66 4.11 0.42 10.42
C LYS A 66 5.48 1.07 10.55
N ASP A 67 6.55 0.30 10.59
CA ASP A 67 7.92 0.80 10.69
C ASP A 67 8.25 1.70 9.49
N PHE A 68 7.82 1.30 8.29
CA PHE A 68 7.97 2.13 7.10
C PHE A 68 7.20 3.45 7.24
N ILE A 69 5.93 3.42 7.66
CA ILE A 69 5.10 4.62 7.83
C ILE A 69 5.67 5.50 8.94
N GLU A 70 6.17 4.95 10.04
CA GLU A 70 6.79 5.71 11.13
C GLU A 70 8.09 6.37 10.65
N ASP A 71 8.96 5.67 9.91
CA ASP A 71 10.16 6.27 9.29
C ASP A 71 9.79 7.33 8.24
N TYR A 72 8.72 7.11 7.47
CA TYR A 72 8.24 8.04 6.44
C TYR A 72 7.59 9.30 7.01
N LEU A 73 6.74 9.16 8.02
CA LEU A 73 5.91 10.25 8.56
C LEU A 73 6.62 11.02 9.69
N SER A 74 7.61 10.42 10.36
CA SER A 74 8.35 11.10 11.43
C SER A 74 9.31 12.18 10.93
N GLY A 75 9.46 12.34 9.61
CA GLY A 75 10.24 13.41 9.01
C GLY A 75 11.73 13.29 9.32
N ARG A 76 12.49 12.80 8.34
CA ARG A 76 13.84 13.33 8.17
C ARG A 76 13.79 14.68 7.47
#